data_AF-A0A8H6XF57-F1
#
_entry.id   AF-A0A8H6XF57-F1
#
_cell.length_a   1.000
_cell.length_b   1.000
_cell.length_c   1.000
_cell.angle_alpha   90.00
_cell.angle_beta   90.00
_cell.angle_gamma   90.00
#
_symmetry.space_group_name_H-M   'P 1'
#
loop_
_entity.id
_entity.type
_entity.pdbx_description
1 polymer ?
#
loop_
_entity_poly.entity_id
_entity_poly.type
_entity_poly.pdbx_seq_one_letter_code
_entity_poly.pdbx_strand_id
1 'polypeptide(L)'
;MPAPMLSMSPAYPALYLYPLNDSFFIPKQIALTTAGRRVQLGRKTSKSPPLDRKQVNFDSNVVSRRHAEVWQEGNKIFIRDTQSANGTFVNGRRLSPEGQDSYPYELRTNDILELGTDIGGYDDTIAHHRIVCRIVCVFTQVEVAMVAMAESRRHRRGYSVTGSVYIPRE
;
A
#
# COMPACT_ATOMS: atom_id res chain seq x y z
N MET A 1 -20.89 -10.93 -9.89
CA MET A 1 -21.16 -10.26 -8.60
C MET A 1 -20.41 -8.94 -8.60
N PRO A 2 -21.06 -7.77 -8.42
CA PRO A 2 -20.33 -6.53 -8.18
C PRO A 2 -19.60 -6.65 -6.84
N ALA A 3 -18.36 -6.16 -6.77
CA ALA A 3 -17.62 -6.13 -5.50
C ALA A 3 -18.44 -5.37 -4.45
N PRO A 4 -18.46 -5.82 -3.19
CA PRO A 4 -19.12 -5.07 -2.13
C PRO A 4 -18.36 -3.75 -2.01
N MET A 5 -18.96 -2.67 -2.52
CA MET A 5 -18.52 -1.32 -2.19
C MET A 5 -18.80 -1.17 -0.71
N LEU A 6 -17.76 -1.37 0.10
CA LEU A 6 -17.81 -1.13 1.53
C LEU A 6 -18.44 0.24 1.74
N SER A 7 -19.58 0.26 2.41
CA SER A 7 -20.35 1.45 2.79
C SER A 7 -19.61 2.21 3.89
N MET A 8 -18.45 2.76 3.57
CA MET A 8 -17.85 3.82 4.36
C MET A 8 -17.83 5.05 3.49
N SER A 9 -18.49 6.11 3.96
CA SER A 9 -18.32 7.45 3.43
C SER A 9 -16.83 7.70 3.18
N PRO A 10 -16.40 7.78 1.92
CA PRO A 10 -14.97 7.87 1.62
C PRO A 10 -14.47 9.21 2.17
N ALA A 11 -13.60 9.10 3.16
CA ALA A 11 -13.10 10.24 3.88
C ALA A 11 -11.87 10.76 3.13
N TYR A 12 -12.00 11.95 2.55
CA TYR A 12 -11.00 12.54 1.67
C TYR A 12 -10.09 13.51 2.43
N PRO A 13 -8.83 13.67 2.00
CA PRO A 13 -8.15 12.88 0.96
C PRO A 13 -7.82 11.45 1.41
N ALA A 14 -7.77 10.51 0.47
CA ALA A 14 -7.47 9.11 0.71
C ALA A 14 -6.36 8.61 -0.24
N LEU A 15 -5.49 7.73 0.28
CA LEU A 15 -4.46 7.04 -0.48
C LEU A 15 -4.84 5.57 -0.59
N TYR A 16 -4.92 5.06 -1.82
CA TYR A 16 -5.14 3.64 -2.09
C TYR A 16 -3.85 2.99 -2.55
N LEU A 17 -3.51 1.85 -1.94
CA LEU A 17 -2.35 1.04 -2.25
C LEU A 17 -2.83 -0.26 -2.87
N TYR A 18 -2.67 -0.37 -4.19
CA TYR A 18 -3.02 -1.57 -4.95
C TYR A 18 -1.79 -2.46 -5.08
N PRO A 19 -1.80 -3.70 -4.55
CA PRO A 19 -0.66 -4.60 -4.71
C PRO A 19 -0.42 -4.89 -6.21
N LEU A 20 0.85 -4.87 -6.61
CA LEU A 20 1.31 -5.27 -7.95
C LEU A 20 2.03 -6.63 -7.93
N ASN A 21 2.29 -7.18 -6.75
CA ASN A 21 2.86 -8.50 -6.55
C ASN A 21 2.13 -9.24 -5.42
N ASP A 22 2.44 -10.54 -5.26
CA ASP A 22 1.82 -11.42 -4.25
C ASP A 22 2.19 -11.09 -2.80
N SER A 23 2.83 -9.94 -2.54
CA SER A 23 3.27 -9.54 -1.21
C SER A 23 2.13 -9.09 -0.29
N PHE A 24 0.97 -8.72 -0.86
CA PHE A 24 -0.26 -8.56 -0.08
C PHE A 24 -1.50 -8.69 -0.97
N PHE A 25 -2.53 -9.41 -0.53
CA PHE A 25 -3.69 -9.74 -1.39
C PHE A 25 -4.83 -8.71 -1.35
N ILE A 26 -4.86 -7.83 -0.34
CA ILE A 26 -5.99 -6.92 -0.12
C ILE A 26 -5.51 -5.47 -0.28
N PRO A 27 -6.00 -4.71 -1.28
CA PRO A 27 -5.69 -3.29 -1.41
C PRO A 27 -5.95 -2.55 -0.10
N LYS A 28 -4.97 -1.75 0.33
CA LYS A 28 -5.09 -0.99 1.59
C LYS A 28 -5.49 0.45 1.27
N GLN A 29 -6.50 0.94 1.99
CA GLN A 29 -6.92 2.34 1.93
C GLN A 29 -6.44 3.07 3.18
N ILE A 30 -5.89 4.27 2.99
CA ILE A 30 -5.47 5.18 4.04
C ILE A 30 -6.29 6.46 3.93
N ALA A 31 -7.11 6.75 4.94
CA ALA A 31 -7.81 8.02 5.03
C ALA A 31 -6.87 9.09 5.61
N LEU A 32 -6.51 10.08 4.81
CA LEU A 32 -5.67 11.24 5.15
C LEU A 32 -6.54 12.50 5.36
N THR A 33 -7.66 12.34 6.06
CA THR A 33 -8.69 13.39 6.26
C THR A 33 -8.21 14.61 7.04
N THR A 34 -7.10 14.47 7.77
CA THR A 34 -6.54 15.53 8.61
C THR A 34 -5.22 15.98 7.97
N ALA A 35 -5.21 17.20 7.46
CA ALA A 35 -4.00 17.80 6.91
C ALA A 35 -2.87 17.82 7.95
N GLY A 36 -1.66 17.48 7.52
CA GLY A 36 -0.47 17.37 8.37
C GLY A 36 -0.43 16.13 9.28
N ARG A 37 -1.50 15.33 9.36
CA ARG A 37 -1.49 14.09 10.13
C ARG A 37 -0.72 13.01 9.38
N ARG A 38 0.36 12.55 10.02
CA ARG A 38 1.23 11.48 9.53
C ARG A 38 0.66 10.11 9.90
N VAL A 39 0.59 9.22 8.92
CA VAL A 39 0.22 7.82 9.05
C VAL A 39 1.48 6.98 8.79
N GLN A 40 1.83 6.09 9.71
CA GLN A 40 2.99 5.23 9.56
C GLN A 40 2.67 3.98 8.74
N LEU A 41 3.56 3.64 7.83
CA LEU A 41 3.59 2.40 7.09
C LEU A 41 4.63 1.48 7.75
N GLY A 42 4.24 0.26 8.11
CA GLY A 42 5.17 -0.66 8.74
C GLY A 42 4.65 -2.07 8.88
N ARG A 43 5.47 -2.94 9.45
CA ARG A 43 5.11 -4.34 9.68
C ARG A 43 4.19 -4.49 10.87
N LYS A 44 3.17 -5.35 10.74
CA LYS A 44 2.27 -5.72 11.83
C LYS A 44 3.09 -6.28 12.99
N THR A 45 2.86 -5.77 14.20
CA THR A 45 3.47 -6.31 15.43
C THR A 45 2.38 -6.77 16.37
N SER A 46 2.64 -7.79 17.19
CA SER A 46 1.65 -8.28 18.18
C SER A 46 1.28 -7.22 19.24
N LYS A 47 2.01 -6.11 19.32
CA LYS A 47 1.78 -5.00 20.26
C LYS A 47 1.12 -3.77 19.62
N SER A 48 0.88 -3.75 18.31
CA SER A 48 0.16 -2.63 17.70
C SER A 48 -1.30 -2.69 18.16
N PRO A 49 -1.83 -1.65 18.84
CA PRO A 49 -3.21 -1.66 19.28
C PRO A 49 -4.13 -1.86 18.05
N PRO A 50 -5.22 -2.64 18.17
CA PRO A 50 -6.03 -3.12 17.05
C PRO A 50 -6.71 -2.03 16.20
N LEU A 51 -6.58 -0.76 16.58
CA LEU A 51 -7.37 0.36 16.04
C LEU A 51 -6.55 1.64 15.84
N ASP A 52 -5.21 1.58 15.81
CA ASP A 52 -4.45 2.78 15.48
C ASP A 52 -4.65 3.13 14.00
N ARG A 53 -5.69 3.91 13.71
CA ARG A 53 -5.96 4.56 12.41
C ARG A 53 -4.77 5.42 11.92
N LYS A 54 -3.69 5.51 12.70
CA LYS A 54 -2.43 6.17 12.34
C LYS A 54 -1.37 5.20 11.82
N GLN A 55 -1.64 3.89 11.72
CA GLN A 55 -0.67 2.93 11.21
C GLN A 55 -1.28 1.93 10.23
N VAL A 56 -0.62 1.77 9.09
CA VAL A 56 -0.90 0.75 8.08
C VAL A 56 0.10 -0.37 8.26
N ASN A 57 -0.44 -1.54 8.57
CA ASN A 57 0.35 -2.72 8.89
C ASN A 57 0.45 -3.64 7.67
N PHE A 58 1.66 -4.10 7.37
CA PHE A 58 1.97 -5.13 6.38
C PHE A 58 2.46 -6.41 7.08
N ASP A 59 2.05 -7.56 6.57
CA ASP A 59 2.45 -8.86 7.13
C ASP A 59 3.69 -9.42 6.39
N SER A 60 4.73 -8.61 6.20
CA SER A 60 5.98 -9.04 5.53
C SER A 60 7.22 -8.61 6.29
N ASN A 61 8.18 -9.54 6.47
CA ASN A 61 9.42 -9.33 7.23
C ASN A 61 10.43 -8.39 6.54
N VAL A 62 10.28 -8.17 5.23
CA VAL A 62 11.06 -7.15 4.48
C VAL A 62 10.72 -5.72 4.91
N VAL A 63 9.56 -5.54 5.56
CA VAL A 63 9.08 -4.23 6.02
C VAL A 63 9.46 -4.03 7.48
N SER A 64 9.98 -2.85 7.76
CA SER A 64 10.36 -2.45 9.11
C SER A 64 9.10 -2.10 9.93
N ARG A 65 9.15 -2.21 11.26
CA ARG A 65 8.01 -1.85 12.14
C ARG A 65 7.57 -0.39 11.93
N ARG A 66 8.54 0.49 11.68
CA ARG A 66 8.39 1.86 11.22
C ARG A 66 9.22 1.97 9.95
N HIS A 67 8.60 1.84 8.79
CA HIS A 67 9.32 1.77 7.51
C HIS A 67 9.25 3.11 6.79
N ALA A 68 8.03 3.61 6.61
CA ALA A 68 7.79 4.92 6.03
C ALA A 68 6.64 5.61 6.76
N GLU A 69 6.43 6.88 6.48
CA GLU A 69 5.21 7.57 6.86
C GLU A 69 4.66 8.36 5.68
N VAL A 70 3.35 8.48 5.63
CA VAL A 70 2.62 9.21 4.61
C VAL A 70 1.74 10.27 5.27
N TRP A 71 1.62 11.43 4.64
CA TRP A 71 0.72 12.49 5.12
C TRP A 71 0.18 13.26 3.93
N GLN A 72 -0.89 14.01 4.17
CA GLN A 72 -1.38 14.97 3.19
C GLN A 72 -1.08 16.39 3.65
N GLU A 73 -0.66 17.23 2.72
CA GLU A 73 -0.41 18.65 2.90
C GLU A 73 -0.72 19.40 1.61
N GLY A 74 -1.49 20.49 1.67
CA GLY A 74 -1.72 21.36 0.50
C GLY A 74 -2.27 20.65 -0.74
N ASN A 75 -3.24 19.74 -0.58
CA ASN A 75 -3.82 18.92 -1.65
C ASN A 75 -2.80 17.99 -2.37
N LYS A 76 -1.72 17.65 -1.69
CA LYS A 76 -0.69 16.72 -2.14
C LYS A 76 -0.45 15.67 -1.07
N ILE A 77 -0.13 14.45 -1.48
CA ILE A 77 0.22 13.37 -0.56
C ILE A 77 1.73 13.21 -0.61
N PHE A 78 2.35 13.13 0.55
CA PHE A 78 3.78 12.94 0.69
C PHE A 78 4.07 11.62 1.38
N ILE A 79 5.22 11.04 1.04
CA ILE A 79 5.81 9.90 1.74
C ILE A 79 7.23 10.26 2.16
N ARG A 80 7.65 9.77 3.31
CA ARG A 80 9.07 9.72 3.66
C ARG A 80 9.45 8.36 4.22
N ASP A 81 10.66 7.94 3.91
CA ASP A 81 11.31 6.81 4.56
C ASP A 81 11.75 7.22 5.97
N THR A 82 11.50 6.36 6.95
CA THR A 82 11.85 6.61 8.35
C THR A 82 12.97 5.67 8.78
N GLN A 83 14.12 5.77 8.10
CA GLN A 83 15.28 4.92 8.38
C GLN A 83 14.96 3.44 8.24
N SER A 84 14.27 3.06 7.15
CA SER A 84 13.94 1.66 6.92
C SER A 84 15.20 0.83 6.68
N ALA A 85 15.18 -0.42 7.16
CA ALA A 85 16.33 -1.32 7.02
C ALA A 85 16.62 -1.67 5.55
N ASN A 86 15.57 -1.91 4.77
CA ASN A 86 15.68 -2.39 3.39
C ASN A 86 15.40 -1.29 2.35
N GLY A 87 15.13 -0.05 2.79
CA GLY A 87 14.83 1.09 1.93
C GLY A 87 13.39 1.13 1.41
N THR A 88 12.93 2.36 1.12
CA THR A 88 11.71 2.66 0.35
C THR A 88 12.09 3.14 -1.04
N PHE A 89 11.40 2.64 -2.07
CA PHE A 89 11.60 3.03 -3.46
C PHE A 89 10.28 3.55 -4.06
N VAL A 90 10.36 4.60 -4.86
CA VAL A 90 9.24 5.13 -5.62
C VAL A 90 9.64 5.21 -7.08
N ASN A 91 8.86 4.60 -7.97
CA ASN A 91 9.13 4.51 -9.40
C ASN A 91 10.54 3.97 -9.71
N GLY A 92 10.98 2.94 -8.98
CA GLY A 92 12.33 2.37 -9.08
C GLY A 92 13.46 3.24 -8.54
N ARG A 93 13.16 4.41 -7.94
CA ARG A 93 14.14 5.30 -7.32
C ARG A 93 14.07 5.19 -5.80
N ARG A 94 15.21 4.93 -5.17
CA ARG A 94 15.31 4.87 -3.71
C ARG A 94 15.17 6.27 -3.10
N LEU A 95 14.35 6.41 -2.05
CA LEU A 95 14.07 7.70 -1.42
C LEU A 95 15.16 8.18 -0.45
N SER A 96 15.78 7.28 0.31
CA SER A 96 16.85 7.59 1.26
C SER A 96 18.05 6.66 1.09
N PRO A 97 19.25 7.09 1.50
CA PRO A 97 20.39 6.21 1.76
C PRO A 97 20.08 5.17 2.86
N GLU A 98 20.90 4.13 2.99
CA GLU A 98 20.68 3.09 4.01
C GLU A 98 20.84 3.72 5.41
N GLY A 99 19.87 3.50 6.29
CA GLY A 99 19.95 4.02 7.64
C GLY A 99 19.81 5.54 7.77
N GLN A 100 19.20 6.23 6.80
CA GLN A 100 18.84 7.66 6.91
C GLN A 100 17.35 7.89 6.61
N ASP A 101 16.77 8.94 7.19
CA ASP A 101 15.43 9.41 6.79
C ASP A 101 15.47 10.07 5.40
N SER A 102 14.38 9.94 4.64
CA SER A 102 14.28 10.59 3.34
C SER A 102 13.66 11.99 3.45
N TYR A 103 13.98 12.83 2.48
CA TYR A 103 13.16 14.01 2.22
C TYR A 103 11.72 13.59 1.85
N PRO A 104 10.72 14.43 2.15
CA PRO A 104 9.36 14.24 1.69
C PRO A 104 9.30 14.10 0.17
N TYR A 105 8.78 12.97 -0.29
CA TYR A 105 8.51 12.71 -1.70
C TYR A 105 7.03 12.86 -1.99
N GLU A 106 6.67 13.68 -2.98
CA GLU A 106 5.28 13.85 -3.41
C GLU A 106 4.82 12.59 -4.17
N LEU A 107 3.84 11.88 -3.61
CA LEU A 107 3.18 10.74 -4.25
C LEU A 107 2.09 11.21 -5.21
N ARG A 108 2.10 10.65 -6.42
CA ARG A 108 1.12 10.87 -7.46
C ARG A 108 0.36 9.59 -7.77
N THR A 109 -0.85 9.76 -8.30
CA THR A 109 -1.63 8.63 -8.81
C THR A 109 -0.86 7.93 -9.92
N ASN A 110 -0.83 6.60 -9.84
CA ASN A 110 -0.10 5.69 -10.71
C ASN A 110 1.40 5.56 -10.42
N ASP A 111 1.92 6.19 -9.35
CA ASP A 111 3.27 5.91 -8.87
C ASP A 111 3.37 4.46 -8.35
N ILE A 112 4.54 3.87 -8.49
CA ILE A 112 4.86 2.54 -7.96
C ILE A 112 5.67 2.72 -6.67
N LEU A 113 5.11 2.31 -5.54
CA LEU A 113 5.78 2.28 -4.25
C LEU A 113 6.28 0.86 -3.97
N GLU A 114 7.56 0.76 -3.66
CA GLU A 114 8.21 -0.47 -3.27
C GLU A 114 8.77 -0.35 -1.84
N LEU A 115 8.42 -1.29 -0.98
CA LEU A 115 8.88 -1.34 0.40
C LEU A 115 9.75 -2.57 0.60
N GLY A 116 11.00 -2.30 0.97
CA GLY A 116 12.03 -3.31 1.22
C GLY A 116 12.52 -4.04 -0.04
N THR A 117 13.30 -5.09 0.22
CA THR A 117 13.97 -5.93 -0.78
C THR A 117 13.62 -7.38 -0.54
N ASP A 118 13.68 -8.20 -1.59
CA ASP A 118 13.44 -9.64 -1.48
C ASP A 118 14.48 -10.27 -0.54
N ILE A 119 14.00 -10.95 0.52
CA ILE A 119 14.87 -11.68 1.45
C ILE A 119 14.91 -13.14 1.01
N GLY A 120 16.10 -13.60 0.64
CA GLY A 120 16.37 -14.99 0.33
C GLY A 120 16.23 -15.89 1.56
N GLY A 121 15.66 -17.06 1.34
CA GLY A 121 15.66 -18.19 2.26
C GLY A 121 16.96 -18.99 2.17
N TYR A 122 17.03 -20.08 2.93
CA TYR A 122 18.22 -20.92 3.04
C TYR A 122 18.52 -21.74 1.77
N ASP A 123 17.53 -21.89 0.88
CA ASP A 123 17.56 -22.79 -0.28
C ASP A 123 17.36 -22.03 -1.60
N ASP A 124 18.03 -20.87 -1.77
CA ASP A 124 17.93 -19.96 -2.94
C ASP A 124 16.50 -19.47 -3.31
N THR A 125 15.50 -19.86 -2.53
CA THR A 125 14.09 -19.45 -2.67
C THR A 125 13.86 -18.12 -1.97
N ILE A 126 13.02 -17.24 -2.52
CA ILE A 126 12.67 -15.98 -1.84
C ILE A 126 11.72 -16.31 -0.68
N ALA A 127 12.19 -16.14 0.56
CA ALA A 127 11.39 -16.39 1.75
C ALA A 127 10.38 -15.27 1.99
N HIS A 128 10.75 -14.02 1.67
CA HIS A 128 9.84 -12.88 1.76
C HIS A 128 10.04 -11.93 0.59
N HIS A 129 8.97 -11.73 -0.18
CA HIS A 129 8.97 -10.80 -1.29
C HIS A 129 8.90 -9.34 -0.83
N ARG A 130 9.62 -8.45 -1.53
CA ARG A 130 9.44 -6.98 -1.37
C ARG A 130 8.00 -6.58 -1.63
N ILE A 131 7.48 -5.53 -1.01
CA ILE A 131 6.11 -5.09 -1.27
C ILE A 131 6.12 -4.16 -2.45
N VAL A 132 5.41 -4.46 -3.53
CA VAL A 132 5.25 -3.56 -4.67
C VAL A 132 3.78 -3.19 -4.78
N CYS A 133 3.47 -1.89 -4.78
CA CYS A 133 2.11 -1.42 -4.87
C CYS A 133 1.99 -0.16 -5.72
N ARG A 134 0.92 -0.09 -6.49
CA ARG A 134 0.53 1.11 -7.23
C ARG A 134 -0.25 2.02 -6.32
N ILE A 135 0.15 3.28 -6.30
CA ILE A 135 -0.47 4.34 -5.53
C ILE A 135 -1.60 4.98 -6.34
N VAL A 136 -2.73 5.24 -5.69
CA VAL A 136 -3.80 6.06 -6.24
C VAL A 136 -4.19 7.09 -5.18
N CYS A 137 -3.87 8.35 -5.47
CA CYS A 137 -4.20 9.50 -4.64
C CYS A 137 -5.59 9.99 -5.02
N VAL A 138 -6.46 10.15 -4.02
CA VAL A 138 -7.82 10.64 -4.22
C VAL A 138 -8.12 11.76 -3.25
N PHE A 139 -8.41 12.95 -3.76
CA PHE A 139 -8.68 14.15 -2.97
C PHE A 139 -10.17 14.53 -2.97
N THR A 140 -10.95 14.04 -3.93
CA THR A 140 -12.36 14.39 -4.11
C THR A 140 -13.24 13.18 -4.41
N GLN A 141 -14.56 13.36 -4.23
CA GLN A 141 -15.56 12.33 -4.55
C GLN A 141 -15.61 12.00 -6.05
N VAL A 142 -15.35 12.99 -6.91
CA VAL A 142 -15.32 12.81 -8.36
C VAL A 142 -14.16 11.90 -8.77
N GLU A 143 -12.99 12.07 -8.15
CA GLU A 143 -11.82 11.23 -8.41
C GLU A 143 -12.05 9.76 -8.00
N VAL A 144 -12.75 9.48 -6.89
CA VAL A 144 -13.13 8.09 -6.55
C VAL A 144 -14.00 7.47 -7.63
N ALA A 145 -15.01 8.20 -8.10
CA ALA A 145 -15.91 7.70 -9.13
C ALA A 145 -15.13 7.39 -10.42
N MET A 146 -14.18 8.25 -10.80
CA MET A 146 -13.31 8.01 -11.96
C MET A 146 -12.41 6.78 -11.78
N VAL A 147 -11.80 6.61 -10.61
CA VAL A 147 -10.95 5.44 -10.30
C VAL A 147 -11.79 4.16 -10.31
N ALA A 148 -12.96 4.15 -9.67
CA ALA A 148 -13.85 3.00 -9.64
C ALA A 148 -14.35 2.61 -11.04
N MET A 149 -14.67 3.60 -11.89
CA MET A 149 -15.05 3.38 -13.28
C MET A 149 -13.87 2.84 -14.11
N ALA A 150 -12.66 3.35 -13.91
CA ALA A 150 -11.45 2.88 -14.60
C ALA A 150 -11.09 1.43 -14.23
N GLU A 151 -11.18 1.07 -12.94
CA GLU A 151 -10.96 -0.28 -12.45
C GLU A 151 -12.00 -1.27 -12.98
N SER A 152 -13.28 -0.85 -13.06
CA SER A 152 -14.37 -1.66 -13.65
C SER A 152 -14.14 -1.97 -15.14
N ARG A 153 -13.47 -1.07 -15.86
CA ARG A 153 -13.08 -1.30 -17.27
C ARG A 153 -11.86 -2.21 -17.40
N ARG A 154 -10.90 -2.11 -16.47
CA ARG A 154 -9.70 -2.98 -16.43
C ARG A 154 -10.05 -4.43 -16.09
N HIS A 155 -10.99 -4.66 -15.17
CA HIS A 155 -11.49 -6.00 -14.82
C HIS A 155 -12.15 -6.75 -16.00
N ARG A 156 -12.51 -6.06 -17.10
CA ARG A 156 -12.99 -6.71 -18.33
C ARG A 156 -11.89 -7.17 -19.29
N ARG A 157 -10.61 -6.87 -19.03
CA ARG A 157 -9.51 -7.14 -19.98
C ARG A 157 -8.36 -8.03 -19.48
N GLY A 158 -8.42 -8.63 -18.30
CA GLY A 158 -7.40 -9.60 -17.92
C GLY A 158 -7.55 -10.18 -16.51
N TYR A 159 -7.26 -11.48 -16.43
CA TYR A 159 -7.15 -12.35 -15.25
C TYR A 159 -8.45 -12.89 -14.62
N SER A 160 -8.81 -14.06 -15.15
CA SER A 160 -9.43 -15.18 -14.44
C SER A 160 -8.86 -15.34 -13.04
N VAL A 161 -9.72 -15.12 -12.04
CA VAL A 161 -9.60 -15.69 -10.71
C VAL A 161 -9.61 -17.21 -10.89
N THR A 162 -8.46 -17.87 -10.75
CA THR A 162 -8.44 -19.29 -10.39
C THR A 162 -8.95 -19.38 -8.96
N GLY A 163 -10.27 -19.33 -8.83
CA GLY A 163 -10.96 -19.78 -7.64
C GLY A 163 -10.79 -21.28 -7.60
N SER A 164 -9.96 -21.76 -6.68
CA SER A 164 -9.94 -23.16 -6.29
C SER A 164 -11.31 -23.47 -5.69
N VAL A 165 -12.21 -23.98 -6.54
CA VAL A 165 -13.52 -24.49 -6.15
C VAL A 165 -13.27 -25.70 -5.25
N TYR A 166 -13.74 -25.59 -4.01
CA TYR A 166 -13.83 -26.67 -3.05
C TYR A 166 -14.83 -27.71 -3.59
N ILE A 167 -14.35 -28.92 -3.90
CA ILE A 167 -15.20 -30.05 -4.27
C ILE A 167 -15.40 -30.89 -3.00
N PRO A 168 -16.60 -30.93 -2.38
CA PRO A 168 -16.87 -31.91 -1.33
C PRO A 168 -16.96 -33.30 -1.97
N ARG A 169 -16.23 -34.27 -1.40
CA ARG A 169 -16.38 -35.68 -1.75
C ARG A 169 -17.56 -36.25 -0.97
N GLU A 170 -18.47 -36.87 -1.70
CA GLU A 170 -19.36 -37.93 -1.17
C GLU A 170 -18.58 -39.23 -0.97
#